data_AF-A0A2G0PS72-F1
#
_entry.id   AF-A0A2G0PS72-F1
#
_cell.length_a   1.000
_cell.length_b   1.000
_cell.length_c   1.000
_cell.angle_alpha   90.00
_cell.angle_beta   90.00
_cell.angle_gamma   90.00
#
_symmetry.space_group_name_H-M   'P 1'
#
loop_
_entity.id
_entity.type
_entity.pdbx_description
1 polymer ?
#
loop_
_entity_poly.entity_id
_entity_poly.type
_entity_poly.pdbx_seq_one_letter_code
_entity_poly.pdbx_strand_id
1 'polypeptide(L)' 'MPGACLEGDVMKMKTIYVLTRDYRSYTIGIRPVEPHIDVDVPDNFSGGPETYHPDTQEWIPDELKKPK' A
#
# COMPACT_ATOMS: atom_id res chain seq x y z
N MET A 1 -0.62 24.74 32.24
CA MET A 1 -1.41 23.88 31.32
C MET A 1 -1.90 24.81 30.21
N PRO A 2 -1.70 24.51 28.92
CA PRO A 2 -1.87 23.22 28.26
C PRO A 2 -0.53 22.71 27.68
N GLY A 3 -0.17 21.44 27.80
CA GLY A 3 -0.90 20.35 27.18
C GLY A 3 -0.68 20.44 25.68
N ALA A 4 0.57 20.32 25.22
CA ALA A 4 0.86 20.08 23.82
C ALA A 4 0.13 18.79 23.44
N CYS A 5 -1.03 18.95 22.82
CA CYS A 5 -1.67 17.89 22.08
C CYS A 5 -0.59 17.43 21.11
N LEU A 6 -0.02 16.25 21.35
CA LEU A 6 0.72 15.51 20.35
C LEU A 6 -0.18 15.56 19.13
N GLU A 7 0.22 16.35 18.13
CA GLU A 7 -0.46 16.38 16.85
C GLU A 7 -0.51 14.93 16.43
N GLY A 8 -1.68 14.32 16.58
CA GLY A 8 -1.89 12.95 16.20
C GLY A 8 -1.43 12.89 14.78
N ASP A 9 -0.37 12.10 14.54
CA ASP A 9 0.24 11.88 13.24
C ASP A 9 -0.93 11.61 12.29
N VAL A 10 -1.35 12.64 11.55
CA VAL A 10 -2.47 12.52 10.62
C VAL A 10 -1.90 11.56 9.61
N MET A 11 -2.31 10.29 9.69
CA MET A 11 -1.87 9.26 8.75
C MET A 11 -2.16 9.81 7.36
N LYS A 12 -1.14 10.37 6.72
CA LYS A 12 -1.24 10.87 5.37
C LYS A 12 -1.57 9.65 4.54
N MET A 13 -2.65 9.71 3.80
CA MET A 13 -3.01 8.65 2.86
C MET A 13 -2.48 9.06 1.49
N LYS A 14 -1.96 8.09 0.74
CA LYS A 14 -1.60 8.23 -0.66
C LYS A 14 -2.31 7.13 -1.44
N THR A 15 -2.78 7.47 -2.64
CA THR A 15 -3.35 6.48 -3.55
C THR A 15 -2.21 5.84 -4.35
N ILE A 16 -2.16 4.52 -4.36
CA ILE A 16 -1.24 3.74 -5.19
C ILE A 16 -2.02 2.90 -6.20
N TYR A 17 -1.31 2.43 -7.21
CA TYR A 17 -1.87 1.61 -8.27
C TYR A 17 -1.43 0.16 -8.10
N VAL A 18 -2.41 -0.74 -8.09
CA VAL A 18 -2.20 -2.19 -8.06
C VAL A 18 -2.59 -2.77 -9.41
N LEU A 19 -1.66 -3.41 -10.11
CA LEU A 19 -1.98 -4.06 -11.39
C LEU A 19 -2.85 -5.30 -11.16
N THR A 20 -3.97 -5.42 -11.86
CA THR A 20 -4.88 -6.59 -11.71
C THR A 20 -4.31 -7.90 -12.23
N ARG A 21 -3.19 -7.83 -12.97
CA ARG A 21 -2.51 -9.00 -13.53
C ARG A 21 -1.80 -9.83 -12.46
N ASP A 22 -1.13 -9.16 -11.53
CA ASP A 22 -0.26 -9.78 -10.52
C ASP A 22 -0.57 -9.28 -9.11
N TYR A 23 -1.53 -8.36 -8.97
CA TYR A 23 -1.94 -7.71 -7.73
C TYR A 23 -0.79 -7.08 -6.91
N ARG A 24 0.28 -6.67 -7.60
CA ARG A 24 1.42 -6.01 -6.96
C ARG A 24 1.25 -4.51 -6.94
N SER A 25 1.67 -3.89 -5.83
CA SER A 25 1.79 -2.44 -5.73
C SER A 25 2.93 -1.95 -6.59
N TYR A 26 2.66 -0.99 -7.47
CA TYR A 26 3.70 -0.24 -8.15
C TYR A 26 3.67 1.19 -7.63
N THR A 27 4.72 1.61 -6.94
CA THR A 27 4.95 2.98 -6.45
C THR A 27 5.25 3.97 -7.59
N ILE A 28 4.94 3.60 -8.83
CA ILE A 28 5.21 4.42 -10.00
C ILE A 28 4.23 5.59 -9.93
N GLY A 29 4.74 6.81 -9.82
CA GLY A 29 3.96 8.05 -9.81
C GLY A 29 3.27 8.38 -11.14
N ILE A 30 3.08 7.38 -12.00
CA ILE A 30 2.47 7.46 -13.31
C ILE A 30 1.36 6.42 -13.33
N ARG A 31 0.14 6.86 -13.65
CA ARG A 31 -1.01 5.96 -13.80
C ARG A 31 -0.68 4.88 -14.83
N PRO A 32 -0.77 3.59 -14.47
CA PRO A 32 -0.49 2.53 -15.42
C PRO A 32 -1.52 2.53 -16.55
N VAL A 33 -1.06 2.21 -17.76
CA VAL A 33 -1.92 2.03 -18.95
C VAL A 33 -2.68 0.70 -18.86
N GLU A 34 -2.14 -0.25 -18.11
CA GLU A 34 -2.75 -1.55 -17.83
C GLU A 34 -3.90 -1.44 -16.82
N PRO A 35 -4.85 -2.38 -16.81
CA PRO A 35 -5.92 -2.44 -15.82
C PRO A 35 -5.35 -2.51 -14.41
N HIS A 36 -5.84 -1.63 -13.55
CA HIS A 36 -5.36 -1.44 -12.19
C HIS A 36 -6.50 -1.15 -11.22
N ILE A 37 -6.22 -1.36 -9.95
CA ILE A 37 -7.05 -1.00 -8.81
C ILE A 37 -6.38 0.17 -8.10
N ASP A 38 -7.17 1.20 -7.85
CA ASP A 38 -6.76 2.35 -7.05
C ASP A 38 -6.92 1.97 -5.57
N VAL A 39 -5.82 1.99 -4.81
CA VAL A 39 -5.82 1.62 -3.39
C VAL A 39 -5.24 2.75 -2.57
N ASP A 40 -6.01 3.25 -1.61
CA ASP A 40 -5.54 4.22 -0.63
C ASP A 40 -4.76 3.52 0.47
N VAL A 41 -3.50 3.89 0.62
CA VAL A 41 -2.57 3.35 1.62
C VAL A 41 -1.97 4.48 2.45
N PRO A 42 -1.50 4.21 3.68
CA PRO A 42 -0.77 5.22 4.44
C PRO A 42 0.50 5.66 3.68
N ASP A 43 0.97 6.88 3.91
CA ASP A 43 2.12 7.46 3.21
C ASP A 43 3.42 6.70 3.53
N ASN A 44 3.48 6.13 4.74
CA ASN A 44 4.51 5.20 5.18
C ASN A 44 4.37 3.78 4.60
N PHE A 45 3.39 3.54 3.72
CA PHE A 45 3.31 2.31 2.95
C PHE A 45 4.46 2.28 1.95
N SER A 46 5.45 1.46 2.23
CA SER A 46 6.66 1.39 1.41
C SER A 46 6.42 0.75 0.06
N GLY A 47 5.34 -0.03 -0.09
CA GLY A 47 5.23 -1.00 -1.17
C GLY A 47 6.30 -2.07 -1.03
N GLY A 48 5.95 -3.31 -1.28
CA GLY A 48 6.85 -4.43 -1.01
C GLY A 48 6.59 -5.61 -1.92
N PRO A 49 7.20 -6.77 -1.62
CA PRO A 49 6.74 -8.05 -2.12
C PRO A 49 5.43 -8.40 -1.38
N GLU A 50 4.42 -7.54 -1.46
CA GLU A 50 3.12 -7.74 -0.85
C GLU A 50 2.12 -7.78 -1.99
N THR A 51 1.23 -8.76 -1.94
CA THR A 51 0.18 -8.98 -2.95
C THR A 51 -1.12 -8.45 -2.37
N TYR A 52 -1.79 -7.55 -3.09
CA TYR A 52 -3.07 -6.99 -2.69
C TYR A 52 -4.21 -7.95 -3.00
N HIS A 53 -5.00 -8.34 -2.01
CA HIS A 53 -6.18 -9.16 -2.22
C HIS A 53 -7.40 -8.28 -2.49
N PRO A 54 -7.96 -8.25 -3.71
CA PRO A 54 -9.06 -7.35 -4.05
C PRO A 54 -10.36 -7.67 -3.29
N ASP A 55 -10.60 -8.95 -2.97
CA ASP A 55 -11.81 -9.39 -2.27
C ASP A 55 -11.82 -9.01 -0.78
N THR A 56 -10.67 -9.12 -0.11
CA THR A 56 -10.54 -8.79 1.33
C THR A 56 -9.98 -7.40 1.58
N GLN A 57 -9.46 -6.75 0.53
CA GLN A 57 -8.74 -5.47 0.59
C GLN A 57 -7.52 -5.49 1.51
N GLU A 58 -6.92 -6.67 1.71
CA GLU A 58 -5.77 -6.88 2.58
C GLU A 58 -4.48 -7.02 1.78
N TRP A 59 -3.37 -6.58 2.38
CA TRP A 59 -2.02 -6.81 1.85
C TRP A 59 -1.50 -8.12 2.41
N ILE A 60 -1.30 -9.10 1.54
CA ILE A 60 -0.70 -10.37 1.92
C ILE A 60 0.80 -10.28 1.67
N PRO A 61 1.65 -10.37 2.71
CA PRO A 61 3.07 -10.47 2.51
C PRO A 61 3.36 -11.72 1.67
N ASP A 62 4.06 -11.55 0.55
CA ASP A 62 4.63 -12.67 -0.18
C ASP A 62 5.53 -13.38 0.83
N GLU A 63 5.16 -14.60 1.19
CA GLU A 63 5.96 -15.43 2.08
C GLU A 63 7.29 -15.70 1.37
N LEU A 64 8.23 -14.76 1.51
CA LEU A 64 9.63 -14.92 1.14
C LEU A 64 10.07 -16.21 1.82
N LYS A 65 10.12 -17.26 1.00
CA LYS A 65 10.51 -18.62 1.36
C LYS A 65 11.55 -18.55 2.46
N LYS A 66 11.20 -19.11 3.63
CA LYS A 66 12.15 -19.34 4.73
C LYS A 66 13.51 -19.70 4.13
N PRO A 67 14.60 -18.99 4.45
CA PRO A 67 15.92 -19.49 4.13
C PRO A 67 16.04 -20.86 4.82
N LYS A 68 16.26 -21.90 4.01
CA LYS A 68 16.54 -23.25 4.48
C LYS A 68 17.99 -23.35 4.93
#